data_AF-A0AAV6Q7B2-F1
#
_entry.id   AF-A0AAV6Q7B2-F1
#
_cell.length_a   1.000
_cell.length_b   1.000
_cell.length_c   1.000
_cell.angle_alpha   90.00
_cell.angle_beta   90.00
_cell.angle_gamma   90.00
#
_symmetry.space_group_name_H-M   'P 1'
#
loop_
_entity.id
_entity.type
_entity.pdbx_description
1 polymer ?
#
loop_
_entity_poly.entity_id
_entity_poly.type
_entity_poly.pdbx_seq_one_letter_code
_entity_poly.pdbx_strand_id
1 'polypeptide(L)'
;MYGVHNLMFFFVVVYHVFPPELVESDEEFQQSLADALVDETDFTVNVRLAKSLPLPVENEESRPRIDLVVFIINLTSELSFQSTEASLKYLDPGYFLGKVCFMATNARNASVPTERLDAVRKLAASLHCPLLFAEDQTPDGVANATERLLTILKVAAGLVPMATPLYLSNLTRCTVPLDIDQPSFD
;
A
#
# COMPACT_ATOMS: atom_id res chain seq x y z
N MET A 1 22.02 19.54 -23.29
CA MET A 1 20.61 19.23 -22.96
C MET A 1 20.58 17.77 -22.56
N TYR A 2 20.59 17.48 -21.26
CA TYR A 2 20.56 16.10 -20.77
C TYR A 2 19.15 15.55 -21.00
N GLY A 3 19.06 14.48 -21.78
CA GLY A 3 17.82 13.74 -21.98
C GLY A 3 17.35 13.20 -20.64
N VAL A 4 16.21 13.69 -20.18
CA VAL A 4 15.45 13.04 -19.12
C VAL A 4 14.96 11.74 -19.74
N HIS A 5 15.66 10.65 -19.48
CA HIS A 5 15.11 9.32 -19.69
C HIS A 5 13.81 9.28 -18.87
N ASN A 6 12.67 9.23 -19.55
CA ASN A 6 11.38 9.09 -18.91
C ASN A 6 11.40 7.71 -18.23
N LEU A 7 11.72 7.70 -16.93
CA LEU A 7 11.89 6.47 -16.17
C LEU A 7 10.48 5.95 -15.91
N MET A 8 10.17 4.78 -16.46
CA MET A 8 8.85 4.15 -16.33
C MET A 8 8.86 3.28 -15.08
N PHE A 9 8.01 3.62 -14.11
CA PHE A 9 7.91 2.91 -12.84
C PHE A 9 6.70 2.01 -12.81
N PHE A 10 6.88 0.79 -12.33
CA PHE A 10 5.78 -0.14 -12.22
C PHE A 10 5.31 -0.25 -10.79
N PHE A 11 4.02 -0.03 -10.64
CA PHE A 11 3.34 0.00 -9.36
C PHE A 11 2.20 -1.01 -9.39
N VAL A 12 2.09 -1.84 -8.36
CA VAL A 12 1.01 -2.83 -8.25
C VAL A 12 0.14 -2.50 -7.05
N VAL A 13 -1.15 -2.28 -7.30
CA VAL A 13 -2.17 -2.23 -6.24
C VAL A 13 -2.77 -3.60 -6.11
N VAL A 14 -2.54 -4.22 -4.96
CA VAL A 14 -3.22 -5.45 -4.56
C VAL A 14 -4.38 -5.06 -3.65
N TYR A 15 -5.58 -5.46 -4.03
CA TYR A 15 -6.78 -5.20 -3.25
C TYR A 15 -7.59 -6.49 -3.14
N HIS A 16 -8.27 -6.68 -2.02
CA HIS A 16 -9.10 -7.86 -1.79
C HIS A 16 -10.56 -7.48 -1.62
N VAL A 17 -11.39 -7.86 -2.60
CA VAL A 17 -12.85 -7.73 -2.55
C VAL A 17 -13.46 -9.08 -2.17
N PHE A 18 -14.20 -9.11 -1.07
CA PHE A 18 -14.96 -10.27 -0.63
C PHE A 18 -16.19 -9.81 0.17
N PRO A 19 -17.44 -10.24 -0.16
CA PRO A 19 -17.88 -11.03 -1.31
C PRO A 19 -18.02 -10.20 -2.62
N PRO A 20 -18.03 -10.84 -3.81
CA PRO A 20 -18.11 -10.17 -5.12
C PRO A 20 -19.41 -9.40 -5.39
N GLU A 21 -20.35 -9.37 -4.45
CA GLU A 21 -21.67 -8.72 -4.59
C GLU A 21 -21.68 -7.27 -4.09
N LEU A 22 -20.66 -6.84 -3.33
CA LEU A 22 -20.43 -5.45 -2.87
C LEU A 22 -19.24 -4.82 -3.62
N VAL A 23 -19.15 -5.10 -4.92
CA VAL A 23 -17.98 -4.82 -5.76
C VAL A 23 -17.85 -3.35 -6.16
N GLU A 24 -18.96 -2.62 -6.28
CA GLU A 24 -18.96 -1.35 -7.01
C GLU A 24 -18.13 -0.25 -6.30
N SER A 25 -18.32 -0.03 -4.99
CA SER A 25 -17.66 1.09 -4.31
C SER A 25 -16.16 0.91 -4.06
N ASP A 26 -15.71 -0.33 -3.81
CA ASP A 26 -14.28 -0.59 -3.55
C ASP A 26 -13.47 -0.54 -4.87
N GLU A 27 -14.03 -1.02 -5.98
CA GLU A 27 -13.39 -0.94 -7.31
C GLU A 27 -13.32 0.51 -7.81
N GLU A 28 -14.31 1.36 -7.51
CA GLU A 28 -14.28 2.79 -7.84
C GLU A 28 -13.09 3.53 -7.21
N PHE A 29 -12.81 3.29 -5.92
CA PHE A 29 -11.66 3.91 -5.25
C PHE A 29 -10.33 3.45 -5.87
N GLN A 30 -10.19 2.15 -6.14
CA GLN A 30 -8.96 1.57 -6.69
C GLN A 30 -8.69 2.08 -8.11
N GLN A 31 -9.74 2.18 -8.93
CA GLN A 31 -9.65 2.70 -10.28
C GLN A 31 -9.34 4.20 -10.26
N SER A 32 -10.05 4.99 -9.45
CA SER A 32 -9.79 6.42 -9.29
C SER A 32 -8.36 6.70 -8.80
N LEU A 33 -7.86 5.90 -7.86
CA LEU A 33 -6.48 5.96 -7.39
C LEU A 33 -5.50 5.64 -8.51
N ALA A 34 -5.76 4.58 -9.29
CA ALA A 34 -4.91 4.21 -10.42
C ALA A 34 -4.87 5.29 -11.50
N ASP A 35 -6.02 5.85 -11.86
CA ASP A 35 -6.13 6.92 -12.86
C ASP A 35 -5.41 8.19 -12.39
N ALA A 36 -5.58 8.58 -11.12
CA ALA A 36 -4.88 9.72 -10.53
C ALA A 36 -3.36 9.53 -10.46
N LEU A 37 -2.89 8.29 -10.25
CA LEU A 37 -1.45 7.97 -10.26
C LEU A 37 -0.86 8.02 -11.69
N VAL A 38 -1.64 7.63 -12.70
CA VAL A 38 -1.22 7.66 -14.11
C VAL A 38 -1.21 9.08 -14.68
N ASP A 39 -2.05 9.97 -14.15
CA ASP A 39 -2.08 11.40 -14.53
C ASP A 39 -0.85 12.20 -14.06
N GLU A 40 0.01 11.61 -13.23
CA GLU A 40 1.22 12.28 -12.73
C GLU A 40 2.15 12.69 -13.89
N THR A 41 2.52 13.97 -13.91
CA THR A 41 3.25 14.58 -15.04
C THR A 41 4.77 14.62 -14.87
N ASP A 42 5.27 14.45 -13.64
CA ASP A 42 6.70 14.50 -13.33
C ASP A 42 7.47 13.27 -13.83
N PHE A 43 6.81 12.10 -13.94
CA PHE A 43 7.41 10.82 -14.33
C PHE A 43 6.34 9.85 -14.83
N THR A 44 6.74 8.85 -15.63
CA THR A 44 5.78 7.86 -16.16
C THR A 44 5.48 6.78 -15.12
N VAL A 45 4.24 6.70 -14.67
CA VAL A 45 3.74 5.64 -13.77
C VAL A 45 2.92 4.63 -14.56
N ASN A 46 3.25 3.34 -14.41
CA ASN A 46 2.44 2.24 -14.89
C ASN A 46 1.81 1.52 -13.71
N VAL A 47 0.48 1.64 -13.59
CA VAL A 47 -0.29 1.01 -12.52
C VAL A 47 -0.88 -0.31 -13.00
N ARG A 48 -0.70 -1.37 -12.22
CA ARG A 48 -1.41 -2.64 -12.39
C ARG A 48 -2.26 -2.93 -11.16
N LEU A 49 -3.55 -3.07 -11.40
CA LEU A 49 -4.52 -3.52 -10.41
C LEU A 49 -4.52 -5.06 -10.35
N ALA A 50 -4.48 -5.63 -9.14
CA ALA A 50 -4.48 -7.06 -8.92
C ALA A 50 -5.37 -7.45 -7.72
N LYS A 51 -6.15 -8.52 -7.88
CA LYS A 51 -7.07 -8.99 -6.83
C LYS A 51 -6.38 -9.81 -5.73
N SER A 52 -5.25 -10.45 -6.05
CA SER A 52 -4.49 -11.24 -5.09
C SER A 52 -3.10 -11.56 -5.64
N LEU A 53 -2.23 -12.06 -4.77
CA LEU A 53 -0.94 -12.64 -5.15
C LEU A 53 -0.97 -14.17 -4.95
N PRO A 54 -0.22 -14.94 -5.77
CA PRO A 54 0.74 -14.49 -6.79
C PRO A 54 0.05 -13.96 -8.05
N LEU A 55 0.68 -12.99 -8.74
CA LEU A 55 0.22 -12.54 -10.05
C LEU A 55 0.27 -13.70 -11.06
N PRO A 56 -0.74 -13.85 -11.94
CA PRO A 56 -0.77 -14.93 -12.92
C PRO A 56 0.54 -14.98 -13.72
N VAL A 57 1.03 -16.21 -13.94
CA VAL A 57 2.34 -16.52 -14.58
C VAL A 57 2.39 -16.17 -16.06
N GLU A 58 1.25 -15.85 -16.67
CA GLU A 58 1.20 -15.32 -18.03
C GLU A 58 2.03 -14.04 -18.13
N ASN A 59 3.10 -14.09 -18.94
CA ASN A 59 4.06 -13.01 -19.17
C ASN A 59 5.09 -12.75 -18.04
N GLU A 60 5.51 -13.78 -17.29
CA GLU A 60 6.60 -13.64 -16.31
C GLU A 60 7.91 -13.10 -16.94
N GLU A 61 8.26 -13.58 -18.14
CA GLU A 61 9.51 -13.20 -18.83
C GLU A 61 9.54 -11.75 -19.32
N SER A 62 8.38 -11.15 -19.57
CA SER A 62 8.25 -9.73 -19.94
C SER A 62 7.70 -8.89 -18.79
N ARG A 63 7.63 -9.44 -17.57
CA ARG A 63 7.07 -8.73 -16.42
C ARG A 63 8.03 -7.61 -16.05
N PRO A 64 7.60 -6.35 -16.15
CA PRO A 64 8.44 -5.24 -15.75
C PRO A 64 8.71 -5.28 -14.25
N ARG A 65 9.87 -4.78 -13.84
CA ARG A 65 10.30 -4.74 -12.45
C ARG A 65 9.35 -3.86 -11.64
N ILE A 66 8.74 -4.42 -10.60
CA ILE A 66 7.84 -3.68 -9.72
C ILE A 66 8.69 -2.86 -8.75
N ASP A 67 8.42 -1.55 -8.70
CA ASP A 67 9.11 -0.61 -7.83
C ASP A 67 8.42 -0.47 -6.47
N LEU A 68 7.08 -0.59 -6.44
CA LEU A 68 6.27 -0.53 -5.22
C LEU A 68 5.01 -1.40 -5.35
N VAL A 69 4.70 -2.15 -4.30
CA VAL A 69 3.47 -2.92 -4.11
C VAL A 69 2.65 -2.26 -3.00
N VAL A 70 1.39 -1.99 -3.25
CA VAL A 70 0.45 -1.45 -2.25
C VAL A 70 -0.64 -2.45 -1.96
N PHE A 71 -0.80 -2.81 -0.70
CA PHE A 71 -1.94 -3.61 -0.24
C PHE A 71 -3.03 -2.70 0.30
N ILE A 72 -4.18 -2.67 -0.36
CA ILE A 72 -5.37 -1.98 0.13
C ILE A 72 -6.18 -2.94 1.01
N ILE A 73 -6.32 -2.57 2.27
CA ILE A 73 -7.01 -3.33 3.31
C ILE A 73 -8.28 -2.57 3.68
N ASN A 74 -9.44 -3.16 3.40
CA ASN A 74 -10.71 -2.63 3.87
C ASN A 74 -10.91 -3.02 5.35
N LEU A 75 -10.84 -2.03 6.24
CA LEU A 75 -10.98 -2.23 7.69
C LEU A 75 -12.40 -2.61 8.15
N THR A 76 -13.38 -2.70 7.25
CA THR A 76 -14.72 -3.24 7.56
C THR A 76 -14.87 -4.72 7.18
N SER A 77 -14.04 -5.24 6.26
CA SER A 77 -14.02 -6.67 5.87
C SER A 77 -12.84 -7.47 6.48
N GLU A 78 -13.12 -8.44 7.36
CA GLU A 78 -12.07 -9.29 7.96
C GLU A 78 -11.34 -10.11 6.89
N LEU A 79 -12.06 -10.53 5.86
CA LEU A 79 -11.52 -11.29 4.73
C LEU A 79 -10.48 -10.49 3.96
N SER A 80 -10.63 -9.16 3.85
CA SER A 80 -9.63 -8.29 3.23
C SER A 80 -8.28 -8.35 3.96
N PHE A 81 -8.32 -8.39 5.30
CA PHE A 81 -7.12 -8.51 6.13
C PHE A 81 -6.46 -9.89 5.99
N GLN A 82 -7.23 -10.98 6.19
CA GLN A 82 -6.70 -12.34 6.08
C GLN A 82 -6.12 -12.63 4.70
N SER A 83 -6.77 -12.12 3.66
CA SER A 83 -6.31 -12.33 2.28
C SER A 83 -5.07 -11.49 1.96
N THR A 84 -4.92 -10.34 2.58
CA THR A 84 -3.66 -9.57 2.54
C THR A 84 -2.53 -10.37 3.19
N GLU A 85 -2.75 -10.94 4.38
CA GLU A 85 -1.77 -11.82 5.04
C GLU A 85 -1.41 -13.05 4.19
N ALA A 86 -2.37 -13.64 3.49
CA ALA A 86 -2.12 -14.73 2.55
C ALA A 86 -1.29 -14.28 1.34
N SER A 87 -1.61 -13.13 0.74
CA SER A 87 -0.89 -12.58 -0.42
C SER A 87 0.57 -12.23 -0.09
N LEU A 88 0.86 -11.78 1.14
CA LEU A 88 2.21 -11.41 1.57
C LEU A 88 3.21 -12.56 1.49
N LYS A 89 2.75 -13.81 1.65
CA LYS A 89 3.59 -15.02 1.58
C LYS A 89 4.19 -15.27 0.19
N TYR A 90 3.63 -14.67 -0.84
CA TYR A 90 4.08 -14.82 -2.22
C TYR A 90 5.01 -13.68 -2.68
N LEU A 91 5.24 -12.67 -1.83
CA LEU A 91 6.20 -11.61 -2.12
C LEU A 91 7.61 -12.06 -1.76
N ASP A 92 8.57 -11.69 -2.62
CA ASP A 92 9.98 -11.86 -2.32
C ASP A 92 10.36 -10.98 -1.11
N PRO A 93 11.13 -11.49 -0.14
CA PRO A 93 11.51 -10.75 1.06
C PRO A 93 12.17 -9.39 0.79
N GLY A 94 12.84 -9.24 -0.36
CA GLY A 94 13.47 -8.00 -0.78
C GLY A 94 12.48 -6.85 -1.03
N TYR A 95 11.20 -7.12 -1.24
CA TYR A 95 10.18 -6.07 -1.37
C TYR A 95 9.88 -5.36 -0.04
N PHE A 96 10.01 -6.05 1.09
CA PHE A 96 9.78 -5.43 2.42
C PHE A 96 10.82 -4.37 2.79
N LEU A 97 11.89 -4.26 2.02
CA LEU A 97 12.94 -3.25 2.18
C LEU A 97 12.55 -1.89 1.55
N GLY A 98 11.31 -1.45 1.77
CA GLY A 98 10.79 -0.16 1.32
C GLY A 98 10.03 -0.15 -0.01
N LYS A 99 9.66 -1.32 -0.53
CA LYS A 99 8.83 -1.47 -1.75
C LYS A 99 7.46 -2.07 -1.48
N VAL A 100 7.06 -2.17 -0.23
CA VAL A 100 5.71 -2.56 0.18
C VAL A 100 5.14 -1.44 1.02
N CYS A 101 3.89 -1.06 0.74
CA CYS A 101 3.14 -0.11 1.55
C CYS A 101 1.74 -0.68 1.80
N PHE A 102 1.23 -0.51 3.02
CA PHE A 102 -0.14 -0.83 3.37
C PHE A 102 -1.00 0.42 3.29
N MET A 103 -2.20 0.28 2.77
CA MET A 103 -3.21 1.33 2.74
C MET A 103 -4.49 0.79 3.37
N ALA A 104 -4.93 1.41 4.44
CA ALA A 104 -6.16 1.04 5.13
C ALA A 104 -7.29 2.02 4.76
N THR A 105 -8.41 1.50 4.28
CA THR A 105 -9.63 2.26 3.98
C THR A 105 -10.68 2.08 5.08
N ASN A 106 -11.70 2.93 5.10
CA ASN A 106 -12.78 2.89 6.10
C ASN A 106 -12.36 3.02 7.57
N ALA A 107 -11.16 3.54 7.88
CA ALA A 107 -10.66 3.64 9.26
C ALA A 107 -11.51 4.55 10.18
N ARG A 108 -12.28 5.46 9.60
CA ARG A 108 -13.18 6.38 10.32
C ARG A 108 -14.58 5.80 10.53
N ASN A 109 -14.87 4.62 9.98
CA ASN A 109 -16.18 4.00 10.10
C ASN A 109 -16.35 3.42 11.52
N ALA A 110 -17.41 3.81 12.21
CA ALA A 110 -17.67 3.40 13.60
C ALA A 110 -17.88 1.88 13.75
N SER A 111 -18.14 1.18 12.65
CA SER A 111 -18.26 -0.29 12.61
C SER A 111 -16.91 -1.03 12.62
N VAL A 112 -15.79 -0.32 12.49
CA VAL A 112 -14.46 -0.95 12.47
C VAL A 112 -14.06 -1.38 13.88
N PRO A 113 -13.78 -2.67 14.10
CA PRO A 113 -13.27 -3.13 15.38
C PRO A 113 -11.85 -2.61 15.61
N THR A 114 -11.60 -2.07 16.81
CA THR A 114 -10.30 -1.55 17.23
C THR A 114 -9.20 -2.60 17.15
N GLU A 115 -9.53 -3.86 17.40
CA GLU A 115 -8.62 -5.00 17.27
C GLU A 115 -8.06 -5.16 15.85
N ARG A 116 -8.86 -4.85 14.82
CA ARG A 116 -8.42 -4.97 13.42
C ARG A 116 -7.53 -3.81 13.00
N LEU A 117 -7.85 -2.60 13.46
CA LEU A 117 -6.96 -1.46 13.32
C LEU A 117 -5.60 -1.74 13.96
N ASP A 118 -5.59 -2.35 15.14
CA ASP A 118 -4.37 -2.75 15.83
C ASP A 118 -3.63 -3.87 15.09
N ALA A 119 -4.33 -4.89 14.58
CA ALA A 119 -3.74 -5.96 13.78
C ALA A 119 -3.06 -5.44 12.50
N VAL A 120 -3.69 -4.50 11.78
CA VAL A 120 -3.09 -3.86 10.60
C VAL A 120 -1.85 -3.04 10.97
N ARG A 121 -1.89 -2.29 12.08
CA ARG A 121 -0.70 -1.57 12.57
C ARG A 121 0.42 -2.51 12.96
N LYS A 122 0.12 -3.61 13.67
CA LYS A 122 1.08 -4.65 14.05
C LYS A 122 1.69 -5.32 12.82
N LEU A 123 0.88 -5.63 11.80
CA LEU A 123 1.34 -6.20 10.54
C LEU A 123 2.34 -5.26 9.84
N ALA A 124 1.95 -3.99 9.66
CA ALA A 124 2.82 -2.99 9.03
C ALA A 124 4.12 -2.76 9.83
N ALA A 125 4.03 -2.72 11.16
CA ALA A 125 5.18 -2.55 12.05
C ALA A 125 6.15 -3.74 11.98
N SER A 126 5.61 -4.97 11.98
CA SER A 126 6.39 -6.22 11.90
C SER A 126 7.16 -6.33 10.58
N LEU A 127 6.55 -5.87 9.49
CA LEU A 127 7.14 -5.91 8.15
C LEU A 127 7.94 -4.66 7.80
N HIS A 128 8.06 -3.69 8.72
CA HIS A 128 8.72 -2.40 8.50
C HIS A 128 8.21 -1.66 7.25
N CYS A 129 6.91 -1.77 6.98
CA CYS A 129 6.26 -1.13 5.86
C CYS A 129 5.53 0.14 6.30
N PRO A 130 5.45 1.18 5.45
CA PRO A 130 4.55 2.30 5.67
C PRO A 130 3.09 1.83 5.71
N LEU A 131 2.29 2.45 6.57
CA LEU A 131 0.83 2.30 6.61
C LEU A 131 0.17 3.66 6.40
N LEU A 132 -0.64 3.77 5.37
CA LEU A 132 -1.43 4.95 5.06
C LEU A 132 -2.90 4.68 5.42
N PHE A 133 -3.58 5.71 5.94
CA PHE A 133 -5.03 5.69 6.08
C PHE A 133 -5.61 6.56 4.96
N ALA A 134 -6.37 5.93 4.07
CA ALA A 134 -7.03 6.59 2.96
C ALA A 134 -8.52 6.77 3.27
N GLU A 135 -9.09 7.88 2.80
CA GLU A 135 -10.52 8.14 2.83
C GLU A 135 -11.06 7.88 1.42
N ASP A 136 -11.81 6.79 1.27
CA ASP A 136 -12.33 6.31 -0.02
C ASP A 136 -13.62 7.00 -0.46
N GLN A 137 -14.29 7.71 0.46
CA GLN A 137 -15.62 8.29 0.27
C GLN A 137 -15.60 9.72 -0.30
N THR A 138 -14.43 10.36 -0.37
CA THR A 138 -14.29 11.76 -0.79
C THR A 138 -13.22 11.90 -1.87
N PRO A 139 -13.41 12.76 -2.88
CA PRO A 139 -12.40 12.99 -3.93
C PRO A 139 -11.11 13.59 -3.36
N ASP A 140 -11.22 14.44 -2.32
CA ASP A 140 -10.06 14.96 -1.60
C ASP A 140 -9.27 13.86 -0.86
N GLY A 141 -9.99 12.84 -0.36
CA GLY A 141 -9.42 11.66 0.25
C GLY A 141 -8.58 10.84 -0.72
N VAL A 142 -9.09 10.63 -1.94
CA VAL A 142 -8.35 9.99 -3.03
C VAL A 142 -7.12 10.82 -3.40
N ALA A 143 -7.27 12.13 -3.63
CA ALA A 143 -6.16 13.00 -4.02
C ALA A 143 -5.02 12.99 -2.98
N ASN A 144 -5.34 13.10 -1.70
CA ASN A 144 -4.34 13.03 -0.62
C ASN A 144 -3.72 11.62 -0.48
N ALA A 145 -4.47 10.54 -0.76
CA ALA A 145 -3.93 9.19 -0.81
C ALA A 145 -2.95 9.03 -1.99
N THR A 146 -3.30 9.54 -3.17
CA THR A 146 -2.46 9.59 -4.37
C THR A 146 -1.16 10.33 -4.10
N GLU A 147 -1.22 11.56 -3.57
CA GLU A 147 -0.03 12.38 -3.29
C GLU A 147 0.96 11.67 -2.34
N ARG A 148 0.43 11.04 -1.28
CA ARG A 148 1.24 10.26 -0.34
C ARG A 148 1.85 9.03 -1.01
N LEU A 149 1.09 8.32 -1.83
CA LEU A 149 1.60 7.18 -2.58
C LEU A 149 2.65 7.59 -3.60
N LEU A 150 2.46 8.69 -4.32
CA LEU A 150 3.45 9.23 -5.25
C LEU A 150 4.75 9.57 -4.52
N THR A 151 4.66 10.12 -3.30
CA THR A 151 5.84 10.40 -2.48
C THR A 151 6.61 9.11 -2.14
N ILE A 152 5.89 8.06 -1.72
CA ILE A 152 6.51 6.76 -1.41
C ILE A 152 7.07 6.12 -2.69
N LEU A 153 6.34 6.17 -3.80
CA LEU A 153 6.74 5.67 -5.09
C LEU A 153 8.01 6.37 -5.58
N LYS A 154 8.07 7.71 -5.53
CA LYS A 154 9.26 8.52 -5.88
C LYS A 154 10.49 8.05 -5.10
N VAL A 155 10.34 7.69 -3.82
CA VAL A 155 11.46 7.18 -3.02
C VAL A 155 11.77 5.72 -3.32
N ALA A 156 10.76 4.86 -3.49
CA ALA A 156 10.90 3.45 -3.88
C ALA A 156 11.62 3.28 -5.23
N ALA A 157 11.31 4.19 -6.14
CA ALA A 157 11.88 4.40 -7.46
C ALA A 157 13.33 4.94 -7.47
N GLY A 158 13.80 5.52 -6.36
CA GLY A 158 15.10 6.20 -6.29
C GLY A 158 15.14 7.57 -6.98
N LEU A 159 14.00 8.23 -7.19
CA LEU A 159 13.93 9.60 -7.75
C LEU A 159 14.32 10.69 -6.76
N VAL A 160 14.24 10.42 -5.46
CA VAL A 160 14.56 11.40 -4.43
C VAL A 160 16.04 11.31 -4.05
N PRO A 161 16.86 12.33 -4.38
CA PRO A 161 18.27 12.32 -4.02
C PRO A 161 18.43 12.27 -2.50
N MET A 162 19.35 11.41 -2.04
CA MET A 162 19.64 11.16 -0.61
C MET A 162 18.54 10.46 0.21
N ALA A 163 17.39 10.10 -0.38
CA ALA A 163 16.40 9.26 0.27
C ALA A 163 16.39 7.87 -0.37
N THR A 164 16.45 6.82 0.46
CA THR A 164 16.36 5.43 -0.01
C THR A 164 15.05 4.80 0.48
N PRO A 165 14.55 3.76 -0.20
CA PRO A 165 13.36 3.03 0.24
C PRO A 165 13.51 2.50 1.68
N LEU A 166 14.70 1.99 2.02
CA LEU A 166 15.07 1.56 3.37
C LEU A 166 15.00 2.70 4.39
N TYR A 167 15.46 3.90 4.02
CA TYR A 167 15.39 5.08 4.90
C TYR A 167 13.93 5.50 5.14
N LEU A 168 13.09 5.49 4.11
CA LEU A 168 11.67 5.80 4.24
C LEU A 168 10.96 4.80 5.15
N SER A 169 11.17 3.49 4.95
CA SER A 169 10.64 2.44 5.83
C SER A 169 10.98 2.66 7.31
N ASN A 170 12.17 3.20 7.61
CA ASN A 170 12.55 3.52 8.98
C ASN A 170 11.81 4.75 9.53
N LEU A 171 11.57 5.77 8.69
CA LEU A 171 10.87 7.00 9.10
C LEU A 171 9.36 6.82 9.24
N THR A 172 8.74 6.04 8.36
CA THR A 172 7.29 5.80 8.35
C THR A 172 6.91 4.57 9.16
N ARG A 173 7.81 4.07 10.00
CA ARG A 173 7.57 2.90 10.83
C ARG A 173 6.37 3.16 11.73
N CYS A 174 5.33 2.34 11.61
CA CYS A 174 4.29 2.31 12.61
C CYS A 174 4.89 1.87 13.94
N THR A 175 4.94 2.78 14.92
CA THR A 175 5.20 2.41 16.31
C THR A 175 3.89 1.93 16.88
N VAL A 176 3.79 0.62 17.17
CA VAL A 176 2.74 0.12 18.05
C VAL A 176 2.96 0.83 19.38
N PRO A 177 1.96 1.51 19.97
CA PRO A 177 2.11 2.03 21.32
C PRO A 177 2.50 0.85 22.21
N LEU A 178 3.60 0.98 22.97
CA LEU A 178 3.91 0.00 24.00
C LEU A 178 2.69 -0.08 24.90
N ASP A 179 2.12 -1.28 25.03
CA ASP A 179 1.25 -1.59 26.15
C ASP A 179 2.12 -1.40 27.40
N ILE A 180 1.94 -0.27 28.09
CA ILE A 180 2.58 -0.01 29.37
C ILE A 180 1.84 -0.87 30.39
N ASP A 181 2.12 -2.17 30.38
CA ASP A 181 1.89 -3.00 31.54
C ASP A 181 2.92 -2.54 32.58
N GLN A 182 2.50 -1.61 33.46
CA GLN A 182 3.28 -1.27 34.65
C GLN A 182 3.44 -2.54 35.47
N PRO A 183 4.67 -3.04 35.73
CA PRO A 183 4.83 -4.01 36.79
C PRO A 183 4.49 -3.31 38.11
N SER A 184 3.41 -3.75 38.75
CA SER A 184 3.17 -3.47 40.16
C SER A 184 4.33 -4.04 40.96
N PHE A 185 5.14 -3.16 41.53
CA PHE A 185 6.08 -3.54 42.57
C PHE A 185 5.27 -3.77 43.85
N ASP A 186 5.18 -5.03 44.28
CA ASP A 186 4.92 -5.41 45.68
C ASP A 186 6.13 -5.05 46.56
#